data_AF-A0A818EBD6-F1
#
_entry.id   AF-A0A818EBD6-F1
#
_cell.length_a   1.000
_cell.length_b   1.000
_cell.length_c   1.000
_cell.angle_alpha   90.00
_cell.angle_beta   90.00
_cell.angle_gamma   90.00
#
_symmetry.space_group_name_H-M   'P 1'
#
loop_
_entity.id
_entity.type
_entity.pdbx_description
1 polymer ?
#
loop_
_entity_poly.entity_id
_entity_poly.type
_entity_poly.pdbx_seq_one_letter_code
_entity_poly.pdbx_strand_id
1 'polypeptide(L)'
;MESKQPSTIVFLLDCCRIRMEGVKGDSEAGSQSVSTITGIKGSYIVFACGPNQKTYDKSRDNRHGLFAHHLLKHITKPNLKIDEMMCLVCDGVHQDSKEEIFVHRSSSLRTSEVYFNNTAK
;
A
#
# COMPACT_ATOMS: atom_id res chain seq x y z
N MET A 1 17.86 2.07 -6.66
CA MET A 1 16.64 2.12 -7.50
C MET A 1 16.62 3.39 -8.33
N GLU A 2 16.78 4.57 -7.72
CA GLU A 2 16.87 5.85 -8.45
C GLU A 2 17.99 5.88 -9.50
N SER A 3 19.12 5.21 -9.25
CA SER A 3 20.22 5.07 -10.21
C SER A 3 19.85 4.40 -11.53
N LYS A 4 18.76 3.62 -11.57
CA LYS A 4 18.24 3.00 -12.81
C LYS A 4 17.27 3.90 -13.58
N GLN A 5 16.97 5.08 -13.07
CA GLN A 5 16.07 6.07 -13.67
C GLN A 5 14.74 5.46 -14.19
N PRO A 6 14.03 4.67 -13.35
CA PRO A 6 12.75 4.11 -13.77
C PRO A 6 11.74 5.22 -14.07
N SER A 7 10.90 5.02 -15.09
CA SER A 7 9.80 5.94 -15.41
C SER A 7 8.70 5.95 -14.35
N THR A 8 8.56 4.85 -13.60
CA THR A 8 7.59 4.70 -12.52
C THR A 8 8.12 3.76 -11.46
N ILE A 9 7.87 4.11 -10.20
CA ILE A 9 8.25 3.34 -9.03
C ILE A 9 6.98 2.98 -8.27
N VAL A 10 6.77 1.71 -7.94
CA VAL A 10 5.61 1.30 -7.15
C VAL A 10 6.07 0.52 -5.92
N PHE A 11 5.63 0.96 -4.74
CA PHE A 11 5.84 0.29 -3.47
C PHE A 11 4.50 -0.19 -2.92
N LEU A 12 4.38 -1.50 -2.71
CA LEU A 12 3.24 -2.13 -2.04
C LEU A 12 3.75 -2.76 -0.75
N LEU A 13 3.43 -2.14 0.39
CA LEU A 13 3.97 -2.48 1.69
C LEU A 13 2.89 -3.16 2.54
N ASP A 14 2.91 -4.49 2.56
CA ASP A 14 2.03 -5.31 3.38
C ASP A 14 2.69 -5.59 4.73
N CYS A 15 2.66 -4.59 5.61
CA CYS A 15 3.21 -4.68 6.96
C CYS A 15 2.44 -3.79 7.94
N CYS A 16 2.51 -4.14 9.22
CA CYS A 16 1.99 -3.29 10.29
C CYS A 16 2.77 -1.97 10.35
N ARG A 17 2.08 -0.87 10.64
CA ARG A 17 2.70 0.45 10.87
C ARG A 17 2.63 0.84 12.33
N ILE A 18 2.96 -0.09 13.21
CA ILE A 18 3.02 0.15 14.65
C ILE A 18 4.46 0.51 15.05
N ARG A 19 4.61 1.37 16.05
CA ARG A 19 5.89 1.51 16.74
C ARG A 19 6.14 0.22 17.51
N MET A 20 7.28 -0.42 17.27
CA MET A 20 7.74 -1.56 18.05
C MET A 20 8.33 -1.03 19.35
N GLU A 21 7.70 -1.31 20.49
CA GLU A 21 8.30 -0.99 21.79
C GLU A 21 9.54 -1.88 22.03
N GLY A 22 10.67 -1.29 22.44
CA GLY A 22 11.87 -2.04 22.83
C GLY A 22 12.99 -2.17 21.78
N VAL A 23 12.92 -1.46 20.65
CA VAL A 23 14.06 -1.38 19.72
C VAL A 23 15.15 -0.48 20.34
N LYS A 24 16.31 -1.06 20.69
CA LYS A 24 17.46 -0.34 21.25
C LYS A 24 17.96 0.69 20.23
N GLY A 25 17.72 1.96 20.53
CA GLY A 25 17.96 3.13 19.68
C GLY A 25 17.01 4.30 19.98
N ASP A 26 15.93 4.01 20.71
CA ASP A 26 14.80 4.91 21.01
C ASP A 26 15.02 5.97 22.10
N SER A 27 16.26 6.35 22.40
CA SER A 27 16.51 7.49 23.29
C SER A 27 16.36 8.80 22.50
N GLU A 28 15.38 9.63 22.85
CA GLU A 28 15.24 11.07 22.49
C GLU A 28 14.47 11.49 21.22
N ALA A 29 13.39 10.80 20.83
CA ALA A 29 12.40 11.42 19.93
C ALA A 29 10.98 11.15 20.43
N GLY A 30 10.47 12.11 21.22
CA GLY A 30 9.11 12.10 21.75
C GLY A 30 8.05 11.87 20.67
N SER A 31 7.05 11.04 21.00
CA SER A 31 5.72 10.94 20.35
C SER A 31 5.66 11.12 18.83
N GLN A 32 6.67 10.67 18.07
CA GLN A 32 6.61 10.73 16.62
C GLN A 32 5.64 9.68 16.11
N SER A 33 4.44 10.14 15.75
CA SER A 33 3.54 9.48 14.80
C SER A 33 4.37 8.87 13.67
N VAL A 34 4.07 7.63 13.26
CA VAL A 34 4.73 6.98 12.11
C VAL A 34 4.63 7.93 10.92
N SER A 35 5.76 8.59 10.65
CA SER A 35 5.82 9.86 9.93
C SER A 35 5.25 9.75 8.52
N THR A 36 4.70 10.86 8.05
CA THR A 36 4.27 11.02 6.65
C THR A 36 5.51 10.85 5.76
N ILE A 37 5.53 9.83 4.91
CA ILE A 37 6.62 9.68 3.93
C ILE A 37 6.49 10.82 2.92
N THR A 38 7.54 11.63 2.78
CA THR A 38 7.68 12.56 1.67
C THR A 38 7.85 11.74 0.39
N GLY A 39 6.91 11.91 -0.55
CA GLY A 39 6.84 11.06 -1.75
C GLY A 39 8.13 11.11 -2.57
N ILE A 40 8.70 9.95 -2.88
CA ILE A 40 9.80 9.81 -3.85
C ILE A 40 9.26 10.24 -5.21
N LYS A 41 9.97 11.05 -5.99
CA LYS A 41 9.48 11.58 -7.28
C LYS A 41 9.13 10.45 -8.27
N GLY A 42 7.94 10.50 -8.86
CA GLY A 42 7.48 9.48 -9.82
C GLY A 42 7.13 8.14 -9.17
N SER A 43 6.78 8.14 -7.89
CA SER A 43 6.45 6.94 -7.14
C SER A 43 4.98 6.86 -6.75
N TYR A 44 4.55 5.62 -6.52
CA TYR A 44 3.27 5.26 -5.96
C TYR A 44 3.51 4.36 -4.76
N ILE A 45 3.15 4.80 -3.56
CA ILE A 45 3.42 4.11 -2.30
C ILE A 45 2.08 3.73 -1.66
N VAL A 46 1.90 2.44 -1.40
CA VAL A 46 0.72 1.89 -0.73
C VAL A 46 1.15 1.17 0.53
N PHE A 47 0.50 1.48 1.64
CA PHE A 47 0.58 0.71 2.88
C PHE A 47 -0.74 -0.02 3.09
N ALA A 48 -0.65 -1.30 3.41
CA ALA A 48 -1.80 -2.14 3.71
C ALA A 48 -2.66 -1.65 4.89
N CYS A 49 -2.15 -0.74 5.72
CA CYS A 49 -2.86 -0.13 6.84
C CYS A 49 -2.43 1.34 7.09
N GLY A 50 -3.22 2.04 7.90
CA GLY A 50 -2.93 3.40 8.34
C GLY A 50 -1.79 3.47 9.36
N PRO A 51 -1.31 4.69 9.69
CA PRO A 51 -0.34 4.88 10.77
C PRO A 51 -0.86 4.30 12.09
N ASN A 52 0.01 3.64 12.85
CA ASN A 52 -0.29 2.98 14.13
C ASN A 52 -1.33 1.84 14.03
N GLN A 53 -1.61 1.33 12.83
CA GLN A 53 -2.51 0.19 12.63
C GLN A 53 -1.74 -1.11 12.35
N LYS A 54 -2.39 -2.23 12.65
CA LYS A 54 -1.94 -3.58 12.29
C LYS A 54 -2.71 -4.05 11.06
N THR A 55 -2.05 -4.83 10.22
CA THR A 55 -2.68 -5.56 9.14
C THR A 55 -3.25 -6.88 9.66
N TYR A 56 -4.17 -7.49 8.91
CA TYR A 56 -4.65 -8.84 9.21
C TYR A 56 -3.89 -9.88 8.38
N ASP A 57 -3.26 -10.83 9.07
CA ASP A 57 -2.49 -11.92 8.44
C ASP A 57 -3.36 -12.98 7.75
N LYS A 58 -4.69 -12.93 7.96
CA LYS A 58 -5.63 -13.89 7.40
C LYS A 58 -6.83 -13.19 6.78
N SER A 59 -7.09 -13.49 5.51
CA SER A 59 -8.35 -13.19 4.83
C SER A 59 -9.38 -14.31 5.06
N ARG A 60 -10.60 -14.14 4.52
CA ARG A 60 -11.69 -15.14 4.60
C ARG A 60 -11.28 -16.54 4.12
N ASP A 61 -10.32 -16.65 3.21
CA ASP A 61 -9.84 -17.92 2.66
C ASP A 61 -8.63 -18.53 3.39
N ASN A 62 -8.10 -17.84 4.42
CA ASN A 62 -6.90 -18.21 5.19
C ASN A 62 -5.62 -18.48 4.36
N ARG A 63 -5.57 -18.09 3.09
CA ARG A 63 -4.41 -18.32 2.21
C ARG A 63 -3.48 -17.13 2.12
N HIS A 64 -4.03 -15.92 2.21
CA HIS A 64 -3.30 -14.66 2.11
C HIS A 64 -3.72 -13.70 3.22
N GLY A 65 -2.85 -12.73 3.54
CA GLY A 65 -3.21 -11.56 4.32
C GLY A 65 -4.31 -10.76 3.60
N LEU A 66 -5.07 -9.96 4.36
CA LEU A 66 -6.27 -9.30 3.85
C LEU A 66 -5.97 -8.37 2.66
N PHE A 67 -4.90 -7.58 2.74
CA PHE A 67 -4.47 -6.70 1.65
C PHE A 67 -4.06 -7.50 0.40
N ALA A 68 -3.17 -8.50 0.57
CA ALA A 68 -2.73 -9.36 -0.52
C ALA A 68 -3.89 -10.09 -1.22
N HIS A 69 -4.89 -10.57 -0.46
CA HIS A 69 -6.09 -11.21 -1.02
C HIS A 69 -6.81 -10.29 -2.02
N HIS A 70 -7.12 -9.06 -1.60
CA HIS A 70 -7.80 -8.09 -2.48
C HIS A 70 -6.89 -7.63 -3.62
N LEU A 71 -5.59 -7.42 -3.38
CA LEU A 71 -4.64 -7.08 -4.43
C LEU A 71 -4.62 -8.13 -5.54
N LEU A 72 -4.49 -9.42 -5.20
CA LEU A 72 -4.42 -10.52 -6.17
C LEU A 72 -5.70 -10.66 -7.00
N LYS A 73 -6.86 -10.31 -6.42
CA LYS A 73 -8.16 -10.30 -7.13
C LYS A 73 -8.23 -9.24 -8.23
N HIS A 74 -7.45 -8.15 -8.12
CA HIS A 74 -7.58 -6.97 -8.98
C HIS A 74 -6.34 -6.68 -9.84
N ILE A 75 -5.13 -7.09 -9.43
CA ILE A 75 -3.87 -6.75 -10.10
C ILE A 75 -3.75 -7.30 -11.53
N THR A 76 -4.41 -8.42 -11.83
CA THR A 76 -4.41 -9.05 -13.15
C THR A 76 -5.56 -8.57 -14.04
N LYS A 77 -6.46 -7.71 -13.54
CA LYS A 77 -7.57 -7.18 -14.35
C LYS A 77 -7.01 -6.31 -15.48
N PRO A 78 -7.38 -6.57 -16.74
CA PRO A 78 -6.85 -5.82 -17.87
C PRO A 78 -7.40 -4.39 -17.88
N ASN A 79 -6.56 -3.47 -18.35
CA ASN A 79 -6.89 -2.07 -18.65
C ASN A 79 -7.43 -1.29 -17.45
N LEU A 80 -6.99 -1.64 -16.25
CA LEU A 80 -7.32 -0.94 -15.02
C LEU A 80 -6.12 -0.13 -14.56
N LYS A 81 -6.28 1.20 -14.43
CA LYS A 81 -5.20 2.07 -13.96
C LYS A 81 -4.85 1.69 -12.54
N ILE A 82 -3.58 1.86 -12.14
CA ILE A 82 -3.13 1.50 -10.79
C ILE A 82 -4.00 2.20 -9.72
N ASP A 83 -4.33 3.47 -9.90
CA ASP A 83 -5.17 4.20 -8.94
C ASP A 83 -6.59 3.62 -8.83
N GLU A 84 -7.22 3.29 -9.95
CA GLU A 84 -8.57 2.69 -9.99
C GLU A 84 -8.56 1.28 -9.39
N MET A 85 -7.52 0.50 -9.71
CA MET A 85 -7.30 -0.83 -9.16
C MET A 85 -7.17 -0.76 -7.63
N MET A 86 -6.42 0.22 -7.13
CA MET A 86 -6.22 0.40 -5.71
C MET A 86 -7.46 0.90 -4.99
N CYS A 87 -8.35 1.66 -5.62
CA CYS A 87 -9.67 1.96 -5.04
C CYS A 87 -10.44 0.66 -4.75
N LEU A 88 -10.46 -0.29 -5.69
CA LEU A 88 -11.13 -1.59 -5.48
C LEU A 88 -10.48 -2.40 -4.34
N VAL A 89 -9.14 -2.35 -4.23
CA VAL A 89 -8.41 -2.99 -3.13
C VAL A 89 -8.78 -2.34 -1.79
N CYS A 90 -8.80 -1.01 -1.72
CA CYS A 90 -9.20 -0.27 -0.53
C CYS A 90 -10.62 -0.64 -0.09
N ASP A 91 -11.58 -0.64 -1.01
CA ASP A 91 -12.98 -0.96 -0.73
C ASP A 91 -13.12 -2.38 -0.18
N GLY A 92 -12.43 -3.35 -0.80
CA GLY A 92 -12.43 -4.74 -0.34
C GLY A 92 -11.83 -4.91 1.05
N VAL A 93 -10.67 -4.29 1.32
CA VAL A 93 -10.01 -4.33 2.63
C VAL A 93 -10.89 -3.67 3.70
N HIS A 94 -11.46 -2.50 3.40
CA HIS A 94 -12.31 -1.77 4.34
C HIS A 94 -13.57 -2.58 4.69
N GLN A 95 -14.25 -3.15 3.69
CA GLN A 95 -15.43 -3.98 3.91
C GLN A 95 -15.13 -5.24 4.72
N ASP A 96 -14.09 -5.99 4.37
CA ASP A 96 -13.76 -7.25 5.02
C ASP A 96 -13.11 -7.09 6.39
N SER A 97 -12.54 -5.91 6.67
CA SER A 97 -12.07 -5.53 8.00
C SER A 97 -13.15 -4.92 8.90
N LYS A 98 -14.42 -4.93 8.47
CA LYS A 98 -15.52 -4.27 9.19
C LYS A 98 -15.22 -2.80 9.50
N GLU A 99 -14.65 -2.12 8.52
CA GLU A 99 -14.30 -0.70 8.56
C GLU A 99 -13.13 -0.33 9.50
N GLU A 100 -12.38 -1.32 10.00
CA GLU A 100 -11.26 -1.08 10.92
C GLU A 100 -9.95 -0.68 10.21
N ILE A 101 -9.71 -1.21 9.00
CA ILE A 101 -8.47 -0.99 8.27
C ILE A 101 -8.69 0.00 7.12
N PHE A 102 -7.83 1.03 7.09
CA PHE A 102 -7.75 1.97 5.98
C PHE A 102 -6.39 1.84 5.30
N VAL A 103 -6.40 1.39 4.03
CA VAL A 103 -5.20 1.33 3.19
C VAL A 103 -4.72 2.76 2.90
N HIS A 104 -3.47 3.06 3.21
CA HIS A 104 -2.91 4.40 2.98
C HIS A 104 -2.19 4.46 1.64
N ARG A 105 -2.54 5.43 0.80
CA ARG A 105 -1.95 5.64 -0.53
C ARG A 105 -1.26 7.01 -0.60
N SER A 106 -0.09 7.05 -1.21
CA SER A 106 0.66 8.28 -1.50
C SER A 106 1.18 8.20 -2.93
N SER A 107 0.87 9.21 -3.74
CA SER A 107 1.23 9.25 -5.16
C SER A 107 1.98 10.54 -5.50
N SER A 108 3.07 10.39 -6.24
CA SER A 108 3.78 11.47 -6.93
C SER A 108 3.96 11.13 -8.42
N LEU A 109 3.11 10.23 -8.93
CA LEU A 109 3.07 9.87 -10.34
C LEU A 109 2.82 11.12 -11.18
N ARG A 110 3.49 11.19 -12.34
CA ARG A 110 3.37 12.32 -13.28
C ARG A 110 2.36 12.09 -14.39
N THR A 111 1.77 10.89 -14.40
CA THR A 111 0.75 10.46 -15.34
C THR A 111 -0.20 9.52 -14.59
N SER A 112 -1.49 9.57 -14.96
CA SER A 112 -2.50 8.61 -14.52
C SER A 112 -2.49 7.32 -15.35
N GLU A 113 -1.76 7.29 -16.46
CA GLU A 113 -1.70 6.17 -17.42
C GLU A 113 -0.68 5.11 -16.99
N VAL A 114 -0.82 4.60 -15.76
CA VAL A 114 0.01 3.52 -15.24
C VAL A 114 -0.87 2.30 -15.01
N TYR A 115 -0.46 1.15 -15.53
CA TYR A 115 -1.21 -0.10 -15.52
C TYR A 115 -0.28 -1.25 -15.12
N PHE A 116 -0.80 -2.20 -14.35
CA PHE A 116 -0.11 -3.49 -14.16
C PHE A 116 -0.38 -4.47 -15.30
N ASN A 117 -1.58 -4.40 -15.90
CA ASN A 117 -1.96 -5.22 -17.03
C ASN A 117 -2.67 -4.35 -18.08
N ASN A 118 -1.92 -3.87 -19.08
CA ASN A 118 -2.48 -3.16 -20.23
C ASN A 118 -2.54 -4.10 -21.44
N THR A 119 -3.74 -4.31 -21.98
CA THR A 119 -3.94 -5.13 -23.18
C THR A 119 -4.21 -4.29 -24.43
N ALA A 120 -4.29 -2.97 -24.29
CA ALA A 120 -4.33 -2.07 -25.45
C ALA A 120 -2.96 -2.10 -26.13
N LYS A 121 -2.92 -2.66 -27.35
CA LYS A 121 -1.79 -2.58 -28.27
C LYS A 121 -1.81 -1.24 -29.01
#